data_AF-A0A7S2CH79-F1
#
_entry.id   AF-A0A7S2CH79-F1
#
_cell.length_a   1.000
_cell.length_b   1.000
_cell.length_c   1.000
_cell.angle_alpha   90.00
_cell.angle_beta   90.00
_cell.angle_gamma   90.00
#
_symmetry.space_group_name_H-M   'P 1'
#
loop_
_entity.id
_entity.type
_entity.pdbx_description
1 polymer ?
#
loop_
_entity_poly.entity_id
_entity_poly.type
_entity_poly.pdbx_seq_one_letter_code
_entity_poly.pdbx_strand_id
1 'polypeptide(L)'
;WFSSGGGMDPELRKRVDSLNDLFVEAREEIEMAEESKETTYYDEEAEIAQEAVEAALAEYGDILNSLEEPARGEFQRGNGLKMEQLKAELEILLHSDDH
;
A
#
# COMPACT_ATOMS: atom_id res chain seq x y z
N TRP A 1 -12.33 -1.12 1.00
CA TRP A 1 -11.60 -0.34 2.01
C TRP A 1 -12.49 -0.25 3.23
N PHE A 2 -11.92 -0.27 4.43
CA PHE A 2 -12.69 -0.17 5.68
C PHE A 2 -13.63 1.05 5.60
N SER A 3 -14.94 0.80 5.67
CA SER A 3 -15.96 1.82 5.62
C SER A 3 -16.73 1.75 6.93
N SER A 4 -16.21 2.41 7.96
CA SER A 4 -16.96 2.58 9.21
C SER A 4 -18.03 3.65 8.98
N GLY A 5 -19.29 3.22 8.96
CA GLY A 5 -20.43 4.11 8.82
C GLY A 5 -20.60 5.02 10.04
N GLY A 6 -20.69 6.33 9.79
CA GLY A 6 -21.27 7.33 10.68
C GLY A 6 -20.65 7.44 12.08
N GLY A 7 -19.44 7.99 12.18
CA GLY A 7 -18.80 8.30 13.48
C GLY A 7 -17.29 8.28 13.50
N MET A 8 -16.63 7.98 12.37
CA MET A 8 -15.17 8.00 12.27
C MET A 8 -14.65 9.42 12.52
N ASP A 9 -13.63 9.52 13.39
CA ASP A 9 -12.91 10.75 13.64
C ASP A 9 -12.42 11.37 12.30
N PRO A 10 -12.59 12.69 12.08
CA PRO A 10 -12.23 13.33 10.81
C PRO A 10 -10.75 13.18 10.43
N GLU A 11 -9.84 13.19 11.41
CA GLU A 11 -8.41 13.00 11.15
C GLU A 11 -8.14 11.56 10.74
N LEU A 12 -8.73 10.59 11.45
CA LEU A 12 -8.65 9.18 11.08
C LEU A 12 -9.21 8.94 9.67
N ARG A 13 -10.33 9.58 9.31
CA ARG A 13 -10.89 9.49 7.95
C ARG A 13 -9.91 10.00 6.90
N LYS A 14 -9.29 11.16 7.13
CA LYS A 14 -8.29 11.74 6.24
C LYS A 14 -7.09 10.81 6.06
N ARG A 15 -6.63 10.18 7.14
CA ARG A 15 -5.56 9.17 7.10
C ARG A 15 -5.93 7.94 6.28
N VAL A 16 -7.15 7.44 6.45
CA VAL A 16 -7.66 6.32 5.63
C VAL A 16 -7.80 6.71 4.16
N ASP A 17 -8.24 7.93 3.86
CA ASP A 17 -8.28 8.43 2.49
C ASP A 17 -6.85 8.53 1.91
N SER A 18 -5.89 9.05 2.67
CA SER A 18 -4.47 9.08 2.28
C SER A 18 -3.87 7.70 2.04
N LEU A 19 -4.22 6.70 2.87
CA LEU A 19 -3.80 5.32 2.67
C LEU A 19 -4.36 4.74 1.36
N ASN A 20 -5.60 5.09 1.00
CA ASN A 20 -6.19 4.63 -0.25
C ASN A 20 -5.43 5.22 -1.46
N ASP A 21 -5.09 6.51 -1.39
CA ASP A 21 -4.35 7.20 -2.44
C ASP A 21 -2.95 6.58 -2.60
N LEU A 22 -2.21 6.40 -1.50
CA LEU A 22 -0.89 5.75 -1.49
C LEU A 22 -0.95 4.32 -2.04
N PHE A 23 -2.02 3.57 -1.77
CA PHE A 23 -2.17 2.23 -2.32
C PHE A 23 -2.43 2.23 -3.82
N VAL A 24 -3.18 3.21 -4.34
CA VAL A 24 -3.41 3.32 -5.78
C VAL A 24 -2.10 3.71 -6.47
N GLU A 25 -1.41 4.73 -5.94
CA GLU A 25 -0.10 5.17 -6.42
C GLU A 25 0.90 4.01 -6.44
N ALA A 26 1.05 3.29 -5.33
CA ALA A 26 1.97 2.14 -5.26
C ALA A 26 1.69 1.07 -6.32
N ARG A 27 0.43 0.85 -6.70
CA ARG A 27 0.08 -0.10 -7.76
C ARG A 27 0.38 0.44 -9.15
N GLU A 28 0.16 1.72 -9.38
CA GLU A 28 0.50 2.39 -10.64
C GLU A 28 2.02 2.38 -10.85
N GLU A 29 2.81 2.64 -9.81
CA GLU A 29 4.28 2.56 -9.87
C GLU A 29 4.78 1.14 -10.13
N ILE A 30 4.17 0.11 -9.50
CA ILE A 30 4.48 -1.29 -9.82
C ILE A 30 4.19 -1.59 -11.29
N GLU A 31 3.04 -1.14 -11.83
CA GLU A 31 2.67 -1.36 -13.23
C GLU A 31 3.65 -0.66 -14.19
N MET A 32 4.06 0.57 -13.90
CA MET A 32 5.07 1.28 -14.69
C MET A 32 6.42 0.54 -14.69
N ALA A 33 6.90 0.14 -13.51
CA ALA A 33 8.12 -0.65 -13.40
C ALA A 33 8.01 -2.00 -14.13
N GLU A 34 6.84 -2.65 -14.13
CA GLU A 34 6.62 -3.86 -14.92
C GLU A 34 6.71 -3.61 -16.43
N GLU A 35 6.17 -2.48 -16.92
CA GLU A 35 6.25 -2.09 -18.34
C GLU A 35 7.67 -1.75 -18.78
N SER A 36 8.51 -1.26 -17.86
CA SER A 36 9.89 -0.85 -18.18
C SER A 36 10.96 -1.91 -17.95
N LYS A 37 10.61 -3.13 -17.50
CA LYS A 37 11.53 -4.27 -17.23
C LYS A 37 12.58 -4.54 -18.30
N GLU A 38 12.24 -4.34 -19.58
CA GLU A 38 13.16 -4.58 -20.70
C GLU A 38 13.97 -3.33 -21.10
N THR A 39 13.97 -2.29 -20.26
CA THR A 39 14.58 -0.99 -20.52
C THR A 39 15.61 -0.61 -19.45
N THR A 40 16.41 0.42 -19.72
CA THR A 40 17.36 0.97 -18.73
C THR A 40 16.68 1.79 -17.63
N TYR A 41 15.37 2.02 -17.71
CA TYR A 41 14.61 2.78 -16.71
C TYR A 41 14.08 1.90 -15.57
N TYR A 42 14.11 0.57 -15.75
CA TYR A 42 13.58 -0.37 -14.78
C TYR A 42 14.11 -0.17 -13.37
N ASP A 43 15.42 -0.01 -13.20
CA ASP A 43 16.03 0.14 -11.88
C ASP A 43 15.48 1.38 -11.13
N GLU A 44 15.25 2.50 -11.85
CA GLU A 44 14.69 3.73 -11.28
C GLU A 44 13.21 3.57 -10.94
N GLU A 45 12.43 2.99 -11.86
CA GLU A 45 10.99 2.78 -11.66
C GLU A 45 10.70 1.72 -10.59
N ALA A 46 11.53 0.69 -10.47
CA ALA A 46 11.43 -0.32 -9.41
C ALA A 46 11.75 0.28 -8.03
N GLU A 47 12.71 1.22 -7.93
CA GLU A 47 12.99 1.97 -6.70
C GLU A 47 11.78 2.84 -6.31
N ILE A 48 11.18 3.55 -7.27
CA ILE A 48 9.98 4.36 -7.02
C ILE A 48 8.80 3.48 -6.56
N ALA A 49 8.58 2.34 -7.21
CA ALA A 49 7.57 1.37 -6.81
C ALA A 49 7.80 0.85 -5.39
N GLN A 50 9.06 0.55 -5.03
CA GLN A 50 9.42 0.15 -3.68
C GLN A 50 9.09 1.26 -2.65
N GLU A 51 9.49 2.50 -2.92
CA GLU A 51 9.21 3.64 -2.02
C GLU A 51 7.71 3.86 -1.82
N ALA A 52 6.91 3.80 -2.89
CA ALA A 52 5.47 3.98 -2.83
C ALA A 52 4.78 2.87 -2.00
N VAL A 53 5.20 1.62 -2.16
CA VAL A 53 4.70 0.49 -1.36
C VAL A 53 5.09 0.66 0.11
N GLU A 54 6.33 1.05 0.40
CA GLU A 54 6.78 1.31 1.77
C GLU A 54 5.96 2.42 2.44
N ALA A 55 5.65 3.50 1.70
CA ALA A 55 4.80 4.58 2.19
C ALA A 55 3.37 4.11 2.55
N ALA A 56 2.75 3.30 1.69
CA ALA A 56 1.42 2.73 1.96
C ALA A 56 1.43 1.82 3.19
N LEU A 57 2.46 0.99 3.35
CA LEU A 57 2.61 0.09 4.50
C LEU A 57 2.88 0.84 5.80
N ALA A 58 3.67 1.92 5.74
CA ALA A 58 3.95 2.77 6.89
C ALA A 58 2.66 3.45 7.38
N GLU A 59 1.90 4.09 6.50
CA GLU A 59 0.64 4.75 6.89
C GLU A 59 -0.38 3.74 7.43
N TYR A 60 -0.46 2.54 6.83
CA TYR A 60 -1.29 1.46 7.35
C TYR A 60 -0.89 1.04 8.78
N GLY A 61 0.42 0.85 9.02
CA GLY A 61 0.96 0.53 10.34
C GLY A 61 0.69 1.62 11.36
N ASP A 62 0.86 2.88 11.00
CA ASP A 62 0.63 4.01 11.88
C ASP A 62 -0.86 4.21 12.21
N ILE A 63 -1.77 3.92 11.28
CA ILE A 63 -3.21 3.89 11.57
C ILE A 63 -3.50 2.76 12.58
N LEU A 64 -2.99 1.54 12.35
CA LEU A 64 -3.19 0.42 13.29
C LEU A 64 -2.69 0.73 14.70
N ASN A 65 -1.52 1.38 14.82
CA ASN A 65 -0.93 1.78 16.09
C ASN A 65 -1.76 2.87 16.79
N SER A 66 -2.47 3.71 16.04
CA SER A 66 -3.34 4.76 16.58
C SER A 66 -4.70 4.27 17.08
N LEU A 67 -5.14 3.09 16.66
CA LEU A 67 -6.45 2.54 16.99
C LEU A 67 -6.38 1.64 18.22
N GLU A 68 -7.42 1.64 19.05
CA GLU A 68 -7.63 0.64 20.11
C GLU A 68 -8.53 -0.52 19.63
N GLU A 69 -8.59 -1.61 20.39
CA GLU A 69 -9.56 -2.68 20.14
C GLU A 69 -10.99 -2.24 20.51
N PRO A 70 -12.03 -2.63 19.75
CA PRO A 70 -12.00 -3.57 18.61
C PRO A 70 -11.72 -2.93 17.23
N ALA A 71 -11.61 -1.59 17.17
CA ALA A 71 -11.49 -0.85 15.91
C ALA A 71 -10.22 -1.22 15.14
N ARG A 72 -9.10 -1.44 15.82
CA ARG A 72 -7.86 -1.93 15.21
C ARG A 72 -8.09 -3.26 14.48
N GLY A 73 -8.69 -4.24 15.15
CA GLY A 73 -8.98 -5.55 14.54
C GLY A 73 -9.94 -5.45 13.36
N GLU A 74 -10.94 -4.56 13.41
CA GLU A 74 -11.84 -4.31 12.29
C GLU A 74 -11.13 -3.69 11.08
N PHE A 75 -10.29 -2.68 11.33
CA PHE A 75 -9.47 -2.03 10.31
C PHE A 75 -8.48 -3.02 9.68
N GLN A 76 -7.84 -3.86 10.51
CA GLN A 76 -6.93 -4.89 10.04
C GLN A 76 -7.64 -5.91 9.14
N ARG A 77 -8.83 -6.39 9.51
CA ARG A 77 -9.61 -7.31 8.67
C ARG A 77 -10.07 -6.67 7.36
N GLY A 78 -10.39 -5.38 7.38
CA GLY A 78 -10.89 -4.65 6.21
C GLY A 78 -9.83 -4.30 5.16
N ASN A 79 -8.57 -4.17 5.57
CA ASN A 79 -7.49 -3.67 4.69
C ASN A 79 -6.24 -4.56 4.65
N GLY A 80 -6.03 -5.44 5.63
CA GLY A 80 -4.79 -6.21 5.76
C GLY A 80 -4.49 -7.11 4.56
N LEU A 81 -5.50 -7.81 4.02
CA LEU A 81 -5.30 -8.64 2.82
C LEU A 81 -4.80 -7.82 1.63
N LYS A 82 -5.27 -6.57 1.47
CA LYS A 82 -4.82 -5.70 0.38
C LYS A 82 -3.35 -5.30 0.57
N MET A 83 -2.93 -5.00 1.80
CA MET A 83 -1.54 -4.67 2.10
C MET A 83 -0.61 -5.86 1.83
N GLU A 84 -1.04 -7.07 2.16
CA GLU A 84 -0.27 -8.29 1.84
C GLU A 84 -0.23 -8.57 0.33
N GLN A 85 -1.30 -8.29 -0.41
CA GLN A 85 -1.30 -8.35 -1.88
C GLN A 85 -0.32 -7.36 -2.49
N LEU A 86 -0.32 -6.10 -2.01
CA LEU A 86 0.60 -5.07 -2.49
C LEU A 86 2.07 -5.47 -2.27
N LYS A 87 2.40 -6.02 -1.11
CA LYS A 87 3.75 -6.56 -0.83
C LYS A 87 4.12 -7.68 -1.79
N ALA A 88 3.20 -8.60 -2.06
CA ALA A 88 3.45 -9.72 -2.96
C ALA A 88 3.64 -9.26 -4.41
N GLU A 89 2.88 -8.27 -4.86
CA GLU A 89 3.06 -7.63 -6.18
C GLU A 89 4.47 -7.02 -6.31
N LEU A 90 4.93 -6.27 -5.31
CA LEU A 90 6.31 -5.76 -5.27
C LEU A 90 7.37 -6.88 -5.22
N GLU A 91 7.15 -7.92 -4.41
CA GLU A 91 8.09 -9.04 -4.32
C GLU A 91 8.24 -9.74 -5.68
N ILE A 92 7.14 -9.95 -6.40
CA ILE A 92 7.14 -10.53 -7.75
C ILE A 92 7.88 -9.62 -8.72
N LEU A 93 7.63 -8.30 -8.68
CA LEU A 93 8.36 -7.31 -9.48
C LEU A 93 9.86 -7.47 -9.29
N LEU A 94 10.35 -7.38 -8.04
CA LEU A 94 11.77 -7.40 -7.71
C LEU A 94 12.46 -8.76 -7.90
N HIS A 95 11.73 -9.89 -7.81
CA HIS A 95 12.30 -11.22 -8.01
C HIS A 95 12.19 -11.73 -9.45
N SER A 96 11.47 -11.04 -10.33
CA SER A 96 11.26 -11.49 -11.71
C SER A 96 12.47 -11.35 -12.65
N ASP A 97 13.58 -10.77 -12.17
CA ASP A 97 14.85 -10.64 -12.91
C ASP A 97 15.74 -11.90 -12.91
N ASP A 98 15.33 -12.99 -12.25
CA ASP A 98 16.20 -14.15 -11.99
C ASP A 98 16.06 -15.31 -13.01
N HIS A 99 15.47 -15.12 -14.20
CA HIS A 99 15.16 -16.22 -15.13
C HIS A 99 15.61 -16.08 -16.59
#